data_AF-A0A135SKZ9-F1
#
_entry.id   AF-A0A135SKZ9-F1
#
_cell.length_a   1.000
_cell.length_b   1.000
_cell.length_c   1.000
_cell.angle_alpha   90.00
_cell.angle_beta   90.00
_cell.angle_gamma   90.00
#
_symmetry.space_group_name_H-M   'P 1'
#
loop_
_entity.id
_entity.type
_entity.pdbx_description
1 polymer ?
#
loop_
_entity_poly.entity_id
_entity_poly.type
_entity_poly.pdbx_seq_one_letter_code
_entity_poly.pdbx_strand_id
1 'polypeptide(L)'
;MAPAEATTAVGGSQDMSDRHPAGGAEELWKTARPWGLGQIRYPTSRLQTWSGTTIRHPGTFMRTDPETNQDTDQPLLNTNERIHSSVRVRLACQGLAMDDDGIWDCKALATADDGSGLWKLERGSGLNASEADSVKDGKTRELGLDAEGDVLKPYPVQKEDGQWKWVLAGKQPNAFPLAGVLPEEPLTGYWERKLLALTAGNPDVWRWAEENPPFGLI
;
A
#
# COMPACT_ATOMS: atom_id res chain seq x y z
N MET A 1 -57.70 28.19 -0.96
CA MET A 1 -56.39 28.12 -1.62
C MET A 1 -55.35 27.93 -0.52
N ALA A 2 -55.03 26.66 -0.25
CA ALA A 2 -54.12 26.23 0.81
C ALA A 2 -52.86 25.64 0.16
N PRO A 3 -51.66 25.79 0.76
CA PRO A 3 -50.43 25.25 0.20
C PRO A 3 -50.35 23.73 0.42
N ALA A 4 -49.88 23.03 -0.61
CA ALA A 4 -49.65 21.59 -0.60
C ALA A 4 -48.38 21.26 0.19
N GLU A 5 -48.50 20.33 1.14
CA GLU A 5 -47.38 19.69 1.83
C GLU A 5 -46.63 18.76 0.87
N ALA A 6 -45.35 19.02 0.64
CA ALA A 6 -44.46 18.09 -0.05
C ALA A 6 -43.86 17.13 0.99
N THR A 7 -44.47 15.96 1.15
CA THR A 7 -43.86 14.80 1.79
C THR A 7 -42.79 14.23 0.85
N THR A 8 -41.52 14.46 1.16
CA THR A 8 -40.42 13.64 0.60
C THR A 8 -39.81 12.82 1.73
N ALA A 9 -40.34 11.61 1.89
CA ALA A 9 -39.61 10.53 2.54
C ALA A 9 -38.48 10.10 1.60
N VAL A 10 -37.23 10.36 1.98
CA VAL A 10 -36.07 9.71 1.37
C VAL A 10 -35.50 8.77 2.42
N GLY A 11 -36.06 7.56 2.46
CA GLY A 11 -35.45 6.42 3.14
C GLY A 11 -34.21 6.01 2.37
N GLY A 12 -33.06 6.51 2.79
CA GLY A 12 -31.76 5.96 2.37
C GLY A 12 -31.51 4.69 3.15
N SER A 13 -31.91 3.54 2.61
CA SER A 13 -31.38 2.25 3.05
C SER A 13 -29.89 2.23 2.69
N GLN A 14 -29.04 2.40 3.70
CA GLN A 14 -27.64 2.02 3.59
C GLN A 14 -27.62 0.50 3.53
N ASP A 15 -27.45 -0.05 2.32
CA ASP A 15 -27.05 -1.44 2.12
C ASP A 15 -25.62 -1.56 2.63
N MET A 16 -25.49 -1.75 3.94
CA MET A 16 -24.26 -1.97 4.69
C MET A 16 -23.87 -3.46 4.64
N SER A 17 -24.28 -4.18 3.58
CA SER A 17 -23.78 -5.52 3.35
C SER A 17 -22.42 -5.41 2.66
N ASP A 18 -21.37 -5.66 3.42
CA ASP A 18 -20.11 -6.06 2.81
C ASP A 18 -20.42 -7.27 1.93
N ARG A 19 -20.39 -7.07 0.60
CA ARG A 19 -20.66 -8.12 -0.38
C ARG A 19 -19.45 -9.04 -0.45
N HIS A 20 -19.16 -9.71 0.66
CA HIS A 20 -18.30 -10.88 0.62
C HIS A 20 -19.04 -11.95 -0.17
N PRO A 21 -18.36 -12.64 -1.11
CA PRO A 21 -18.97 -13.78 -1.76
C PRO A 21 -19.46 -14.75 -0.66
N ALA A 22 -20.71 -15.19 -0.78
CA ALA A 22 -21.25 -16.22 0.10
C ALA A 22 -20.66 -17.57 -0.31
N GLY A 23 -20.11 -18.32 0.65
CA GLY A 23 -19.53 -19.63 0.37
C GLY A 23 -18.82 -20.21 1.58
N GLY A 24 -18.60 -21.52 1.56
CA GLY A 24 -17.67 -22.17 2.50
C GLY A 24 -16.24 -21.70 2.22
N ALA A 25 -15.36 -21.82 3.22
CA ALA A 25 -13.96 -21.40 3.11
C ALA A 25 -13.25 -21.97 1.87
N GLU A 26 -13.54 -23.23 1.51
CA GLU A 26 -12.99 -23.89 0.32
C GLU A 26 -13.37 -23.20 -0.99
N GLU A 27 -14.65 -22.81 -1.15
CA GLU A 27 -15.12 -22.11 -2.35
C GLU A 27 -14.55 -20.70 -2.45
N LEU A 28 -14.45 -20.00 -1.32
CA LEU A 28 -13.81 -18.69 -1.26
C LEU A 28 -12.33 -18.78 -1.67
N TRP A 29 -11.63 -19.83 -1.25
CA TRP A 29 -10.23 -20.04 -1.58
C TRP A 29 -9.97 -20.24 -3.07
N LYS A 30 -10.91 -20.87 -3.81
CA LYS A 30 -10.80 -21.04 -5.27
C LYS A 30 -10.79 -19.71 -6.03
N THR A 31 -11.37 -18.66 -5.44
CA THR A 31 -11.45 -17.32 -6.03
C THR A 31 -10.57 -16.30 -5.32
N ALA A 32 -9.87 -16.72 -4.26
CA ALA A 32 -9.03 -15.86 -3.47
C ALA A 32 -7.86 -15.34 -4.32
N ARG A 33 -7.67 -14.02 -4.29
CA ARG A 33 -6.51 -13.42 -4.95
C ARG A 33 -5.26 -13.60 -4.11
N PRO A 34 -4.08 -13.74 -4.74
CA PRO A 34 -2.83 -13.81 -4.02
C PRO A 34 -2.58 -12.57 -3.15
N TRP A 35 -1.74 -12.72 -2.13
CA TRP A 35 -1.32 -11.62 -1.27
C TRP A 35 -0.82 -10.41 -2.07
N GLY A 36 -1.17 -9.20 -1.63
CA GLY A 36 -0.81 -7.96 -2.34
C GLY A 36 -1.62 -7.68 -3.61
N LEU A 37 -2.38 -8.65 -4.15
CA LEU A 37 -3.19 -8.54 -5.38
C LEU A 37 -4.71 -8.50 -5.13
N GLY A 38 -5.13 -8.28 -3.89
CA GLY A 38 -6.54 -8.10 -3.51
C GLY A 38 -7.23 -6.97 -4.29
N GLN A 39 -8.56 -6.99 -4.36
CA GLN A 39 -9.29 -5.94 -5.05
C GLN A 39 -9.21 -4.62 -4.28
N ILE A 40 -8.88 -3.54 -4.99
CA ILE A 40 -8.95 -2.16 -4.49
C ILE A 40 -10.18 -1.49 -5.10
N ARG A 41 -10.96 -0.75 -4.30
CA ARG A 41 -12.31 -0.29 -4.65
C ARG A 41 -12.39 1.22 -4.54
N TYR A 42 -13.08 1.89 -5.46
CA TYR A 42 -13.47 3.28 -5.22
C TYR A 42 -14.46 3.36 -4.06
N PRO A 43 -14.47 4.47 -3.31
CA PRO A 43 -15.50 4.69 -2.31
C PRO A 43 -16.86 4.67 -2.99
N THR A 44 -17.78 3.88 -2.44
CA THR A 44 -19.16 3.75 -2.96
C THR A 44 -20.03 4.98 -2.64
N SER A 45 -19.57 5.82 -1.71
CA SER A 45 -20.27 7.05 -1.32
C SER A 45 -20.06 8.18 -2.33
N ARG A 46 -21.18 8.63 -2.92
CA ARG A 46 -21.20 9.78 -3.83
C ARG A 46 -20.74 11.08 -3.15
N LEU A 47 -20.98 11.22 -1.84
CA LEU A 47 -20.51 12.38 -1.06
C LEU A 47 -18.98 12.40 -0.95
N GLN A 48 -18.38 11.24 -0.69
CA GLN A 48 -16.93 11.08 -0.60
C GLN A 48 -16.25 11.23 -1.98
N THR A 49 -16.93 10.83 -3.05
CA THR A 49 -16.42 11.03 -4.41
C THR A 49 -16.47 12.51 -4.81
N TRP A 50 -17.48 13.25 -4.34
CA TRP A 50 -17.66 14.68 -4.68
C TRP A 50 -16.63 15.60 -4.00
N SER A 51 -16.05 15.21 -2.87
CA SER A 51 -14.96 15.96 -2.22
C SER A 51 -13.64 15.94 -3.01
N GLY A 52 -13.60 15.26 -4.15
CA GLY A 52 -12.41 15.13 -4.99
C GLY A 52 -11.51 13.99 -4.53
N THR A 53 -10.57 13.63 -5.41
CA THR A 53 -9.48 12.69 -5.09
C THR A 53 -8.17 13.43 -5.24
N THR A 54 -7.21 13.12 -4.39
CA THR A 54 -5.84 13.64 -4.48
C THR A 54 -4.87 12.48 -4.46
N ILE A 55 -3.83 12.56 -5.29
CA ILE A 55 -2.72 11.61 -5.27
C ILE A 55 -1.69 12.17 -4.30
N ARG A 56 -1.34 11.38 -3.30
CA ARG A 56 -0.34 11.74 -2.32
C ARG A 56 0.99 11.16 -2.74
N HIS A 57 2.00 12.01 -2.84
CA HIS A 57 3.37 11.64 -3.18
C HIS A 57 4.20 11.54 -1.89
N PRO A 58 4.59 10.33 -1.45
CA PRO A 58 5.40 10.17 -0.25
C PRO A 58 6.71 10.94 -0.34
N GLY A 59 7.16 11.53 0.77
CA GLY A 59 8.41 12.30 0.83
C GLY A 59 8.39 13.67 0.14
N THR A 60 7.24 14.15 -0.35
CA THR A 60 7.10 15.48 -0.99
C THR A 60 6.17 16.43 -0.23
N PHE A 61 5.79 16.11 1.00
CA PHE A 61 4.87 16.93 1.78
C PHE A 61 5.54 18.19 2.32
N MET A 62 4.81 19.30 2.26
CA MET A 62 5.16 20.56 2.91
C MET A 62 4.39 20.70 4.22
N ARG A 63 4.93 21.49 5.15
CA ARG A 63 4.22 21.86 6.37
C ARG A 63 3.07 22.78 6.01
N THR A 64 1.89 22.49 6.55
CA THR A 64 0.72 23.36 6.41
C THR A 64 0.69 24.39 7.53
N ASP A 65 0.43 25.65 7.19
CA ASP A 65 0.20 26.73 8.15
C ASP A 65 -1.19 26.52 8.82
N PRO A 66 -1.26 26.42 10.16
CA PRO A 66 -2.52 26.18 10.86
C PRO A 66 -3.53 27.34 10.76
N GLU A 67 -3.08 28.58 10.52
CA GLU A 67 -3.97 29.74 10.47
C GLU A 67 -4.57 29.94 9.08
N THR A 68 -3.80 29.65 8.03
CA THR A 68 -4.21 29.87 6.63
C THR A 68 -4.62 28.58 5.91
N ASN A 69 -4.28 27.43 6.47
CA ASN A 69 -4.45 26.10 5.87
C ASN A 69 -3.79 25.98 4.48
N GLN A 70 -2.69 26.73 4.27
CA GLN A 70 -1.88 26.69 3.04
C GLN A 70 -0.54 26.01 3.30
N ASP A 71 0.00 25.37 2.27
CA ASP A 71 1.33 24.79 2.33
C ASP A 71 2.39 25.89 2.39
N THR A 72 3.35 25.71 3.30
CA THR A 72 4.53 26.56 3.44
C THR A 72 5.65 26.09 2.51
N ASP A 73 6.74 26.84 2.47
CA ASP A 73 7.99 26.45 1.78
C ASP A 73 8.84 25.44 2.57
N GLN A 74 8.42 25.10 3.80
CA GLN A 74 9.15 24.19 4.67
C GLN A 74 8.68 22.74 4.47
N PRO A 75 9.59 21.79 4.20
CA PRO A 75 9.23 20.39 4.09
C PRO A 75 8.76 19.81 5.43
N LEU A 76 7.82 18.87 5.37
CA LEU A 76 7.36 18.11 6.53
C LEU A 76 8.44 17.10 6.94
N LEU A 77 8.88 17.15 8.20
CA LEU A 77 9.97 16.32 8.71
C LEU A 77 9.45 15.18 9.58
N ASN A 78 10.28 14.14 9.74
CA ASN A 78 10.03 13.00 10.62
C ASN A 78 8.70 12.29 10.35
N THR A 79 8.31 12.20 9.08
CA THR A 79 7.09 11.50 8.65
C THR A 79 7.19 9.98 8.83
N ASN A 80 8.41 9.46 8.96
CA ASN A 80 8.72 8.03 9.07
C ASN A 80 8.01 7.19 7.99
N GLU A 81 7.90 7.75 6.79
CA GLU A 81 7.25 7.11 5.67
C GLU A 81 8.06 5.92 5.18
N ARG A 82 7.34 4.83 4.89
CA ARG A 82 7.90 3.60 4.33
C ARG A 82 6.93 3.08 3.28
N ILE A 83 7.47 2.43 2.25
CA ILE A 83 6.66 1.81 1.21
C ILE A 83 6.44 0.34 1.58
N HIS A 84 5.19 -0.08 1.72
CA HIS A 84 4.89 -1.47 2.02
C HIS A 84 5.21 -2.39 0.83
N SER A 85 5.79 -3.56 1.08
CA SER A 85 6.27 -4.50 0.04
C SER A 85 5.17 -4.99 -0.94
N SER A 86 3.89 -4.92 -0.55
CA SER A 86 2.77 -5.20 -1.46
C SER A 86 2.73 -4.28 -2.69
N VAL A 87 3.28 -3.06 -2.60
CA VAL A 87 3.37 -2.12 -3.73
C VAL A 87 4.26 -2.69 -4.82
N ARG A 88 5.46 -3.13 -4.46
CA ARG A 88 6.39 -3.79 -5.39
C ARG A 88 5.78 -5.06 -5.95
N VAL A 89 5.17 -5.91 -5.12
CA VAL A 89 4.50 -7.13 -5.58
C VAL A 89 3.41 -6.82 -6.59
N ARG A 90 2.56 -5.82 -6.34
CA ARG A 90 1.50 -5.44 -7.26
C ARG A 90 2.05 -4.92 -8.58
N LEU A 91 3.06 -4.05 -8.56
CA LEU A 91 3.68 -3.52 -9.78
C LEU A 91 4.35 -4.63 -10.59
N ALA A 92 5.13 -5.49 -9.93
CA ALA A 92 5.81 -6.61 -10.55
C ALA A 92 4.78 -7.52 -11.24
N CYS A 93 3.73 -7.93 -10.52
CA CYS A 93 2.73 -8.87 -11.01
C CYS A 93 1.66 -8.22 -11.90
N GLN A 94 1.82 -6.96 -12.29
CA GLN A 94 0.83 -6.19 -13.07
C GLN A 94 -0.58 -6.24 -12.45
N GLY A 95 -0.66 -6.17 -11.13
CA GLY A 95 -1.93 -6.28 -10.41
C GLY A 95 -2.90 -5.18 -10.79
N LEU A 96 -4.19 -5.45 -10.57
CA LEU A 96 -5.26 -4.64 -11.14
C LEU A 96 -5.43 -3.31 -10.41
N ALA A 97 -5.90 -2.30 -11.14
CA ALA A 97 -6.19 -0.97 -10.63
C ALA A 97 -7.52 -0.92 -9.85
N MET A 98 -7.99 0.29 -9.56
CA MET A 98 -9.25 0.53 -8.85
C MET A 98 -10.42 -0.12 -9.58
N ASP A 99 -11.25 -0.86 -8.83
CA ASP A 99 -12.38 -1.63 -9.34
C ASP A 99 -12.01 -2.60 -10.48
N ASP A 100 -10.76 -3.07 -10.48
CA ASP A 100 -10.18 -3.95 -11.51
C ASP A 100 -10.09 -3.33 -12.91
N ASP A 101 -10.10 -2.00 -13.00
CA ASP A 101 -10.06 -1.26 -14.26
C ASP A 101 -8.62 -1.13 -14.80
N GLY A 102 -8.12 -2.21 -15.37
CA GLY A 102 -6.80 -2.26 -16.01
C GLY A 102 -5.64 -2.52 -15.04
N ILE A 103 -4.42 -2.27 -15.50
CA ILE A 103 -3.19 -2.49 -14.73
C ILE A 103 -2.93 -1.30 -13.81
N TRP A 104 -2.56 -1.57 -12.56
CA TRP A 104 -2.20 -0.54 -11.60
C TRP A 104 -0.81 0.05 -11.89
N ASP A 105 -0.76 1.37 -12.05
CA ASP A 105 0.43 2.14 -12.42
C ASP A 105 1.11 2.86 -11.23
N CYS A 106 0.51 2.79 -10.03
CA CYS A 106 1.00 3.47 -8.83
C CYS A 106 1.44 4.93 -9.07
N LYS A 107 0.54 5.78 -9.58
CA LYS A 107 0.82 7.21 -9.86
C LYS A 107 1.53 7.94 -8.72
N ALA A 108 1.21 7.61 -7.46
CA ALA A 108 1.85 8.17 -6.27
C ALA A 108 3.38 8.03 -6.26
N LEU A 109 3.92 6.94 -6.84
CA LEU A 109 5.35 6.69 -6.92
C LEU A 109 5.92 6.90 -8.33
N ALA A 110 5.13 6.63 -9.36
CA ALA A 110 5.59 6.67 -10.74
C ALA A 110 5.79 8.09 -11.28
N THR A 111 4.86 9.00 -11.01
CA THR A 111 4.78 10.27 -11.74
C THR A 111 4.58 11.43 -10.78
N ALA A 112 5.41 12.47 -10.90
CA ALA A 112 5.22 13.74 -10.22
C ALA A 112 4.09 14.56 -10.86
N ASP A 113 3.66 15.64 -10.22
CA ASP A 113 2.61 16.53 -10.73
C ASP A 113 2.94 17.14 -12.11
N ASP A 114 4.23 17.27 -12.45
CA ASP A 114 4.71 17.78 -13.74
C ASP A 114 4.83 16.71 -14.84
N GLY A 115 4.46 15.46 -14.55
CA GLY A 115 4.56 14.33 -15.47
C GLY A 115 5.93 13.66 -15.51
N SER A 116 6.92 14.14 -14.74
CA SER A 116 8.24 13.52 -14.65
C SER A 116 8.22 12.24 -13.79
N GLY A 117 9.16 11.34 -14.04
CA GLY A 117 9.35 10.17 -13.17
C GLY A 117 9.74 10.60 -11.76
N LEU A 118 9.10 10.05 -10.73
CA LEU A 118 9.29 10.48 -9.34
C LEU A 118 10.20 9.53 -8.54
N TRP A 119 9.81 8.27 -8.36
CA TRP A 119 10.57 7.28 -7.58
C TRP A 119 11.00 6.09 -8.44
N LYS A 120 12.22 5.61 -8.22
CA LYS A 120 12.79 4.41 -8.85
C LYS A 120 13.08 3.37 -7.80
N LEU A 121 12.72 2.12 -8.09
CA LEU A 121 13.04 1.00 -7.23
C LEU A 121 14.52 0.58 -7.41
N GLU A 122 15.25 0.45 -6.30
CA GLU A 122 16.62 -0.05 -6.26
C GLU A 122 16.77 -1.15 -5.20
N ARG A 123 17.71 -2.06 -5.45
CA ARG A 123 18.10 -3.07 -4.46
C ARG A 123 19.00 -2.43 -3.38
N GLY A 124 18.74 -2.79 -2.13
CA GLY A 124 19.43 -2.30 -0.93
C GLY A 124 18.45 -1.84 0.14
N SER A 125 18.90 -1.79 1.39
CA SER A 125 18.09 -1.29 2.51
C SER A 125 18.09 0.24 2.53
N GLY A 126 16.90 0.84 2.62
CA GLY A 126 16.73 2.27 2.95
C GLY A 126 16.66 2.53 4.46
N LEU A 127 16.65 1.49 5.29
CA LEU A 127 16.51 1.61 6.75
C LEU A 127 17.80 2.15 7.38
N ASN A 128 17.65 2.91 8.46
CA ASN A 128 18.79 3.32 9.28
C ASN A 128 19.36 2.14 10.08
N ALA A 129 20.54 2.30 10.70
CA ALA A 129 21.23 1.21 11.39
C ALA A 129 20.40 0.59 12.53
N SER A 130 19.70 1.41 13.32
CA SER A 130 18.88 0.94 14.44
C SER A 130 17.62 0.21 13.97
N GLU A 131 17.02 0.67 12.87
CA GLU A 131 15.89 0.01 12.23
C GLU A 131 16.33 -1.32 11.62
N ALA A 132 17.45 -1.33 10.89
CA ALA A 132 18.02 -2.55 10.35
C ALA A 132 18.27 -3.56 11.49
N ASP A 133 18.86 -3.14 12.60
CA ASP A 133 19.09 -3.99 13.79
C ASP A 133 17.79 -4.57 14.36
N SER A 134 16.72 -3.79 14.41
CA SER A 134 15.42 -4.24 14.94
C SER A 134 14.75 -5.29 14.04
N VAL A 135 15.10 -5.32 12.76
CA VAL A 135 14.52 -6.19 11.73
C VAL A 135 15.43 -7.40 11.45
N LYS A 136 16.74 -7.32 11.77
CA LYS A 136 17.78 -8.33 11.45
C LYS A 136 17.42 -9.75 11.86
N ASP A 137 16.72 -9.92 12.97
CA ASP A 137 16.38 -11.24 13.48
C ASP A 137 15.06 -11.78 12.91
N GLY A 138 14.32 -10.96 12.15
CA GLY A 138 13.02 -11.33 11.58
C GLY A 138 12.00 -11.79 12.62
N LYS A 139 12.26 -11.51 13.91
CA LYS A 139 11.47 -11.92 15.07
C LYS A 139 10.72 -10.70 15.61
N THR A 140 9.54 -10.44 15.08
CA THR A 140 8.56 -9.61 15.79
C THR A 140 8.16 -10.32 17.08
N ARG A 141 7.88 -9.55 18.14
CA ARG A 141 7.38 -10.07 19.44
C ARG A 141 6.18 -11.00 19.27
N GLU A 142 5.35 -10.73 18.26
CA GLU A 142 4.18 -11.53 17.89
C GLU A 142 4.53 -12.92 17.33
N LEU A 143 5.70 -13.12 16.73
CA LEU A 143 6.21 -14.44 16.31
C LEU A 143 6.66 -15.31 17.49
N GLY A 144 6.88 -14.72 18.67
CA GLY A 144 7.15 -15.44 19.92
C GLY A 144 5.88 -15.75 20.73
N LEU A 145 4.72 -15.28 20.27
CA LEU A 145 3.43 -15.76 20.74
C LEU A 145 3.15 -17.05 19.97
N ASP A 146 3.81 -18.13 20.41
CA ASP A 146 3.39 -19.49 20.11
C ASP A 146 1.98 -19.63 20.71
N ALA A 147 0.97 -19.21 19.96
CA ALA A 147 -0.41 -19.55 20.27
C ALA A 147 -0.47 -21.08 20.15
N GLU A 148 -0.34 -21.76 21.28
CA GLU A 148 -0.48 -23.20 21.44
C GLU A 148 -1.76 -23.63 20.71
N GLY A 149 -1.64 -24.11 19.47
CA GLY A 149 -2.77 -24.53 18.65
C GLY A 149 -2.79 -24.03 17.20
N ASP A 150 -1.93 -23.09 16.79
CA ASP A 150 -1.94 -22.64 15.39
C ASP A 150 -1.09 -23.53 14.47
N VAL A 151 -1.76 -24.17 13.50
CA VAL A 151 -1.18 -25.17 12.58
C VAL A 151 -0.32 -24.49 11.49
N LEU A 152 -0.57 -23.22 11.19
CA LEU A 152 0.07 -22.51 10.08
C LEU A 152 1.33 -21.78 10.53
N LYS A 153 2.47 -22.34 10.12
CA LYS A 153 3.78 -21.71 10.30
C LYS A 153 3.86 -20.41 9.47
N PRO A 154 4.40 -19.31 10.04
CA PRO A 154 4.64 -18.08 9.30
C PRO A 154 5.52 -18.32 8.08
N TYR A 155 5.29 -17.54 7.01
CA TYR A 155 6.10 -17.58 5.81
C TYR A 155 7.60 -17.35 6.11
N PRO A 156 8.52 -18.18 5.55
CA PRO A 156 9.95 -18.07 5.84
C PRO A 156 10.58 -16.89 5.09
N VAL A 157 11.15 -15.96 5.86
CA VAL A 157 11.88 -14.78 5.35
C VAL A 157 13.32 -14.85 5.85
N GLN A 158 14.28 -14.71 4.95
CA GLN A 158 15.72 -14.65 5.22
C GLN A 158 16.16 -13.20 5.48
N LYS A 159 17.35 -13.03 6.03
CA LYS A 159 17.90 -11.70 6.37
C LYS A 159 18.23 -10.86 5.12
N GLU A 160 18.49 -11.55 4.03
CA GLU A 160 18.84 -10.97 2.72
C GLU A 160 17.58 -10.61 1.90
N ASP A 161 16.41 -11.07 2.32
CA ASP A 161 15.15 -10.79 1.63
C ASP A 161 14.64 -9.37 1.92
N GLY A 162 13.80 -8.84 1.01
CA GLY A 162 13.12 -7.56 1.25
C GLY A 162 14.06 -6.35 1.29
N GLN A 163 15.28 -6.48 0.75
CA GLN A 163 16.25 -5.40 0.68
C GLN A 163 15.95 -4.50 -0.52
N TRP A 164 14.90 -3.68 -0.38
CA TRP A 164 14.47 -2.73 -1.40
C TRP A 164 14.36 -1.32 -0.82
N LYS A 165 14.63 -0.36 -1.69
CA LYS A 165 14.49 1.06 -1.40
C LYS A 165 14.01 1.78 -2.66
N TRP A 166 13.36 2.90 -2.42
CA TRP A 166 12.84 3.78 -3.47
C TRP A 166 13.70 5.02 -3.49
N VAL A 167 14.39 5.25 -4.60
CA VAL A 167 15.31 6.37 -4.79
C VAL A 167 14.68 7.37 -5.74
N LEU A 168 14.80 8.65 -5.41
CA LEU A 168 14.22 9.70 -6.24
C LEU A 168 14.86 9.73 -7.65
N ALA A 169 14.03 9.79 -8.68
CA ALA A 169 14.42 9.65 -10.08
C ALA A 169 15.17 10.84 -10.70
N GLY A 170 15.17 12.02 -10.05
CA GLY A 170 15.81 13.24 -10.53
C GLY A 170 15.67 14.41 -9.53
N LYS A 171 16.34 15.54 -9.80
CA LYS A 171 16.17 16.78 -9.02
C LYS A 171 14.82 17.40 -9.35
N GLN A 172 13.84 17.21 -8.47
CA GLN A 172 12.55 17.85 -8.60
C GLN A 172 12.69 19.35 -8.29
N PRO A 173 12.27 20.27 -9.19
CA PRO A 173 12.50 21.71 -9.02
C PRO A 173 11.71 22.33 -7.86
N ASN A 174 10.58 21.71 -7.47
CA ASN A 174 9.71 22.16 -6.39
C ASN A 174 9.53 21.13 -5.26
N ALA A 175 10.10 19.93 -5.38
CA ALA A 175 10.15 19.00 -4.27
C ALA A 175 11.51 19.19 -3.60
N PHE A 176 11.51 19.46 -2.30
CA PHE A 176 12.68 19.23 -1.45
C PHE A 176 12.55 17.83 -0.83
N PRO A 177 12.93 16.75 -1.54
CA PRO A 177 13.08 15.46 -0.91
C PRO A 177 14.35 15.53 -0.08
N LEU A 178 14.19 15.90 1.19
CA LEU A 178 15.25 15.73 2.18
C LEU A 178 15.63 14.25 2.31
N ALA A 179 14.67 13.35 2.06
CA ALA A 179 14.89 11.92 1.89
C ALA A 179 15.01 11.59 0.40
N GLY A 180 16.24 11.58 -0.14
CA GLY A 180 16.49 11.03 -1.48
C GLY A 180 16.24 9.52 -1.59
N VAL A 181 15.88 8.88 -0.47
CA VAL A 181 15.64 7.45 -0.31
C VAL A 181 14.43 7.24 0.61
N LEU A 182 13.44 6.50 0.16
CA LEU A 182 12.37 5.94 0.99
C LEU A 182 12.62 4.43 1.19
N PRO A 183 12.62 3.93 2.43
CA PRO A 183 12.77 2.49 2.68
C PRO A 183 11.52 1.72 2.25
N GLU A 184 11.71 0.52 1.67
CA GLU A 184 10.65 -0.49 1.66
C GLU A 184 10.53 -1.11 3.05
N GLU A 185 9.30 -1.33 3.50
CA GLU A 185 9.04 -2.04 4.75
C GLU A 185 9.38 -3.53 4.58
N PRO A 186 10.28 -4.07 5.40
CA PRO A 186 10.65 -5.47 5.35
C PRO A 186 9.50 -6.34 5.83
N LEU A 187 9.28 -7.49 5.19
CA LEU A 187 8.22 -8.44 5.51
C LEU A 187 8.46 -9.11 6.87
N THR A 188 8.18 -8.40 7.95
CA THR A 188 8.45 -8.79 9.34
C THR A 188 7.20 -8.91 10.20
N GLY A 189 6.05 -8.47 9.71
CA GLY A 189 4.77 -8.64 10.40
C GLY A 189 4.35 -10.11 10.51
N TYR A 190 3.85 -10.50 11.68
CA TYR A 190 3.36 -11.85 11.93
C TYR A 190 2.20 -12.20 10.98
N TRP A 191 1.21 -11.32 10.91
CA TRP A 191 0.01 -11.51 10.11
C TRP A 191 0.27 -11.46 8.61
N GLU A 192 1.16 -10.59 8.17
CA GLU A 192 1.56 -10.51 6.76
C GLU A 192 2.20 -11.83 6.31
N ARG A 193 3.13 -12.37 7.12
CA ARG A 193 3.74 -13.67 6.86
C ARG A 193 2.74 -14.81 6.92
N LYS A 194 1.74 -14.76 7.79
CA LYS A 194 0.67 -15.78 7.80
C LYS A 194 -0.22 -15.69 6.57
N LEU A 195 -0.67 -14.50 6.19
CA LEU A 195 -1.49 -14.28 5.00
C LEU A 195 -0.74 -14.66 3.73
N LEU A 196 0.57 -14.37 3.66
CA LEU A 196 1.41 -14.82 2.57
C LEU A 196 1.56 -16.35 2.57
N ALA A 197 1.80 -16.99 3.72
CA ALA A 197 1.86 -18.45 3.82
C ALA A 197 0.55 -19.15 3.39
N LEU A 198 -0.58 -18.52 3.69
CA LEU A 198 -1.92 -18.98 3.29
C LEU A 198 -2.17 -18.89 1.78
N THR A 199 -1.55 -17.92 1.11
CA THR A 199 -1.73 -17.65 -0.32
C THR A 199 -0.50 -18.02 -1.16
N ALA A 200 0.49 -18.69 -0.55
CA ALA A 200 1.76 -19.02 -1.18
C ALA A 200 1.57 -20.10 -2.25
N GLY A 201 1.79 -19.72 -3.51
CA GLY A 201 2.00 -20.63 -4.63
C GLY A 201 3.47 -21.07 -4.74
N ASN A 202 3.84 -21.73 -5.83
CA ASN A 202 5.24 -22.05 -6.13
C ASN A 202 5.61 -21.61 -7.57
N PRO A 203 6.37 -20.52 -7.75
CA PRO A 203 6.75 -19.52 -6.74
C PRO A 203 5.55 -18.69 -6.26
N ASP A 204 5.57 -18.23 -5.01
CA ASP A 204 4.57 -17.27 -4.53
C ASP A 204 4.82 -15.86 -5.09
N VAL A 205 3.80 -15.02 -5.06
CA VAL A 205 3.83 -13.67 -5.66
C VAL A 205 4.90 -12.76 -5.07
N TRP A 206 5.24 -12.94 -3.79
CA TRP A 206 6.26 -12.10 -3.16
C TRP A 206 7.66 -12.54 -3.58
N ARG A 207 7.95 -13.84 -3.60
CA ARG A 207 9.21 -14.38 -4.17
C ARG A 207 9.37 -14.05 -5.64
N TRP A 208 8.30 -14.20 -6.42
CA TRP A 208 8.34 -13.87 -7.83
C TRP A 208 8.69 -12.39 -8.05
N ALA A 209 8.18 -11.47 -7.21
CA ALA A 209 8.52 -10.05 -7.26
C ALA A 209 9.90 -9.69 -6.70
N GLU A 210 10.53 -10.57 -5.91
CA GLU A 210 11.94 -10.44 -5.52
C GLU A 210 12.88 -10.75 -6.69
N GLU A 211 12.50 -11.75 -7.51
CA GLU A 211 13.26 -12.19 -8.68
C GLU A 211 12.98 -11.36 -9.94
N ASN A 212 11.76 -10.83 -10.05
CA ASN A 212 11.27 -10.05 -11.19
C ASN A 212 10.82 -8.65 -10.72
N PRO A 213 11.74 -7.83 -10.16
CA PRO A 213 11.41 -6.48 -9.76
C PRO A 213 10.91 -5.65 -10.96
N PRO A 214 9.97 -4.72 -10.74
CA PRO A 214 9.33 -3.92 -11.78
C PRO A 214 10.24 -2.80 -12.33
N PHE A 215 11.50 -3.12 -12.66
CA PHE A 215 12.44 -2.16 -13.23
C PHE A 215 11.89 -1.60 -14.54
N GLY A 216 11.69 -0.28 -14.62
CA GLY A 216 11.22 0.42 -15.82
C GLY A 216 9.70 0.45 -16.02
N LEU A 217 8.90 -0.10 -15.09
CA LEU A 217 7.47 0.20 -14.99
C LEU A 217 7.19 1.49 -14.19
N ILE A 218 8.26 2.11 -13.69
CA ILE A 218 8.32 3.26 -12.78
C ILE A 218 9.51 4.14 -13.21
#